data_AF-A0A1B2M443-F1
#
_entry.id   AF-A0A1B2M443-F1
#
_cell.length_a   1.000
_cell.length_b   1.000
_cell.length_c   1.000
_cell.angle_alpha   90.00
_cell.angle_beta   90.00
_cell.angle_gamma   90.00
#
_symmetry.space_group_name_H-M   'P 1'
#
loop_
_entity.id
_entity.type
_entity.pdbx_description
1 polymer ?
#
loop_
_entity_poly.entity_id
_entity_poly.type
_entity_poly.pdbx_seq_one_letter_code
_entity_poly.pdbx_strand_id
1 'polypeptide(L)'
;MKKIILGIFLFLSAISYPIYNKIVNAFEETNILSFSFNVDKNSDLNDLRVNLYLLNSATASEWYAYRKAITVIDKGKVLSELKSKYILMYEIEVASLSKNLYLTKLSDNVFYRKMDYKVKYEFPNDFNLFTNTDNNIEHTTTLKNIKNVKYYNPELACFEISEITESTLHILQSKSFDELKAAGKIKAKDILKLNQLTNDEKTRLLKIHNLKKFDKPLE
;
A
#
# COMPACT_ATOMS: atom_id res chain seq x y z
N MET A 1 -21.45 -37.61 -25.18
CA MET A 1 -21.05 -36.99 -23.89
C MET A 1 -19.79 -36.10 -24.00
N LYS A 2 -18.64 -36.56 -24.53
CA LYS A 2 -17.41 -35.74 -24.62
C LYS A 2 -17.57 -34.38 -25.33
N LYS A 3 -18.37 -34.31 -26.41
CA LYS A 3 -18.62 -33.06 -27.15
C LYS A 3 -19.46 -32.02 -26.38
N ILE A 4 -20.33 -32.48 -25.47
CA ILE A 4 -21.19 -31.60 -24.65
C ILE A 4 -20.38 -30.98 -23.51
N ILE A 5 -19.51 -31.77 -22.87
CA ILE A 5 -18.61 -31.30 -21.81
C ILE A 5 -17.63 -30.24 -22.35
N LEU A 6 -17.07 -30.46 -23.56
CA LEU A 6 -16.18 -29.49 -24.21
C LEU A 6 -16.91 -28.18 -24.56
N GLY A 7 -18.17 -28.28 -25.01
CA GLY A 7 -19.01 -27.11 -25.30
C GLY A 7 -19.34 -26.27 -24.05
N ILE A 8 -19.64 -26.93 -22.93
CA ILE A 8 -19.92 -26.26 -21.65
C ILE A 8 -18.64 -25.57 -21.12
N PHE A 9 -17.48 -26.21 -21.25
CA PHE A 9 -16.21 -25.63 -20.81
C PHE A 9 -15.82 -24.39 -21.63
N LEU A 10 -15.98 -24.45 -22.95
CA LEU A 10 -15.74 -23.30 -23.84
C LEU A 10 -16.72 -22.16 -23.55
N PHE A 11 -17.99 -22.46 -23.29
CA PHE A 11 -19.01 -21.46 -22.95
C PHE A 11 -18.72 -20.79 -21.60
N LEU A 12 -18.34 -21.56 -20.57
CA LEU A 12 -17.94 -21.02 -19.27
C LEU A 12 -16.67 -20.17 -19.37
N SER A 13 -15.69 -20.56 -20.20
CA SER A 13 -14.48 -19.75 -20.44
C SER A 13 -14.79 -18.44 -21.20
N ALA A 14 -15.75 -18.46 -22.13
CA ALA A 14 -16.15 -17.29 -22.91
C ALA A 14 -16.98 -16.28 -22.11
N ILE A 15 -17.67 -16.71 -21.05
CA ILE A 15 -18.47 -15.83 -20.18
C ILE A 15 -17.64 -15.32 -18.98
N SER A 16 -16.74 -16.16 -18.46
CA SER A 16 -15.86 -15.76 -17.34
C SER A 16 -14.83 -14.70 -17.75
N TYR A 17 -14.33 -14.72 -18.99
CA TYR A 17 -13.36 -13.72 -19.47
C TYR A 17 -13.90 -12.28 -19.51
N PRO A 18 -15.08 -11.97 -20.09
CA PRO A 18 -15.66 -10.63 -20.05
C PRO A 18 -16.13 -10.22 -18.66
N ILE A 19 -16.58 -11.14 -17.80
CA ILE A 19 -16.94 -10.82 -16.40
C ILE A 19 -15.69 -10.52 -15.58
N TYR A 20 -14.62 -11.30 -15.74
CA TYR A 20 -13.32 -11.04 -15.12
C TYR A 20 -12.75 -9.69 -15.60
N ASN A 21 -12.74 -9.43 -16.91
CA ASN A 21 -12.34 -8.12 -17.44
C ASN A 21 -13.24 -6.99 -16.92
N LYS A 22 -14.55 -7.20 -16.75
CA LYS A 22 -15.42 -6.14 -16.23
C LYS A 22 -15.20 -5.88 -14.73
N ILE A 23 -14.83 -6.91 -13.95
CA ILE A 23 -14.46 -6.77 -12.54
C ILE A 23 -13.08 -6.10 -12.43
N VAL A 24 -12.08 -6.60 -13.16
CA VAL A 24 -10.72 -6.03 -13.18
C VAL A 24 -10.70 -4.60 -13.73
N ASN A 25 -11.43 -4.31 -14.81
CA ASN A 25 -11.56 -2.94 -15.34
C ASN A 25 -12.40 -2.04 -14.43
N ALA A 26 -13.30 -2.58 -13.60
CA ALA A 26 -13.97 -1.82 -12.54
C ALA A 26 -13.04 -1.51 -11.34
N PHE A 27 -11.88 -2.17 -11.24
CA PHE A 27 -10.80 -1.82 -10.31
C PHE A 27 -9.80 -0.81 -10.90
N GLU A 28 -9.82 -0.56 -12.21
CA GLU A 28 -9.02 0.46 -12.90
C GLU A 28 -9.69 1.86 -12.92
N GLU A 29 -10.80 2.04 -12.18
CA GLU A 29 -11.50 3.33 -12.14
C GLU A 29 -10.78 4.35 -11.24
N THR A 30 -10.43 5.47 -11.87
CA THR A 30 -9.42 6.46 -11.47
C THR A 30 -9.98 7.53 -10.53
N ASN A 31 -9.53 7.56 -9.28
CA ASN A 31 -9.63 8.75 -8.44
C ASN A 31 -8.24 9.34 -8.14
N ILE A 32 -8.13 10.66 -8.24
CA ILE A 32 -6.97 11.40 -7.73
C ILE A 32 -7.23 11.65 -6.25
N LEU A 33 -6.36 11.10 -5.42
CA LEU A 33 -6.31 11.39 -3.99
C LEU A 33 -5.36 12.57 -3.77
N SER A 34 -5.91 13.68 -3.28
CA SER A 34 -5.18 14.91 -2.99
C SER A 34 -5.07 15.12 -1.48
N PHE A 35 -3.86 15.21 -0.95
CA PHE A 35 -3.59 15.50 0.45
C PHE A 35 -3.11 16.93 0.61
N SER A 36 -3.74 17.65 1.53
CA SER A 36 -3.35 19.00 1.93
C SER A 36 -3.11 19.02 3.43
N PHE A 37 -2.00 19.63 3.82
CA PHE A 37 -1.53 19.69 5.20
C PHE A 37 -1.37 21.14 5.61
N ASN A 38 -1.85 21.48 6.80
CA ASN A 38 -1.66 22.81 7.38
C ASN A 38 -1.17 22.70 8.81
N VAL A 39 -0.14 23.48 9.14
CA VAL A 39 0.38 23.67 10.49
C VAL A 39 0.16 25.12 10.85
N ASP A 40 -0.45 25.38 12.01
CA ASP A 40 -0.76 26.75 12.42
C ASP A 40 0.50 27.62 12.48
N LYS A 41 0.43 28.83 11.92
CA LYS A 41 1.58 29.75 11.79
C LYS A 41 2.19 30.17 13.14
N ASN A 42 1.37 30.14 14.20
CA ASN A 42 1.78 30.49 15.56
C ASN A 42 2.03 29.24 16.41
N SER A 43 2.28 28.10 15.78
CA SER A 43 2.41 26.83 16.48
C SER A 43 3.84 26.50 16.89
N ASP A 44 3.99 26.02 18.12
CA ASP A 44 5.31 25.67 18.69
C ASP A 44 5.74 24.23 18.32
N LEU A 45 5.25 23.73 17.17
CA LEU A 45 5.38 22.33 16.76
C LEU A 45 6.71 22.05 16.05
N ASN A 46 7.80 22.59 16.59
CA ASN A 46 9.13 22.56 15.97
C ASN A 46 9.72 21.14 15.83
N ASP A 47 9.10 20.16 16.46
CA ASP A 47 9.48 18.75 16.41
C ASP A 47 8.39 17.85 15.82
N LEU A 48 7.30 18.44 15.29
CA LEU A 48 6.26 17.71 14.59
C LEU A 48 6.82 17.10 13.30
N ARG A 49 6.64 15.79 13.17
CA ARG A 49 6.86 15.04 11.94
C ARG A 49 5.59 14.30 11.57
N VAL A 50 5.25 14.38 10.28
CA VAL A 50 4.14 13.62 9.70
C VAL A 50 4.65 12.86 8.49
N ASN A 51 4.51 11.55 8.54
CA ASN A 51 4.73 10.67 7.41
C ASN A 51 3.39 10.24 6.82
N LEU A 52 3.36 10.15 5.50
CA LEU A 52 2.26 9.59 4.74
C LEU A 52 2.77 8.33 4.04
N TYR A 53 2.08 7.22 4.30
CA TYR A 53 2.29 5.95 3.64
C TYR A 53 1.13 5.71 2.68
N LEU A 54 1.43 5.40 1.43
CA LEU A 54 0.46 5.14 0.37
C LEU A 54 0.61 3.72 -0.12
N LEU A 55 -0.49 3.00 -0.28
CA LEU A 55 -0.55 1.71 -0.97
C LEU A 55 -1.22 1.90 -2.33
N ASN A 56 -0.53 1.48 -3.39
CA ASN A 56 -1.08 1.50 -4.74
C ASN A 56 -2.14 0.38 -4.89
N SER A 57 -3.13 0.58 -5.75
CA SER A 57 -4.10 -0.45 -6.13
C SER A 57 -3.50 -1.51 -7.05
N ALA A 58 -2.43 -1.16 -7.78
CA ALA A 58 -1.60 -2.12 -8.49
C ALA A 58 -0.74 -2.95 -7.54
N THR A 59 -0.51 -4.21 -7.91
CA THR A 59 0.41 -5.10 -7.22
C THR A 59 1.58 -5.44 -8.15
N ALA A 60 2.76 -5.67 -7.59
CA ALA A 60 3.94 -6.06 -8.36
C ALA A 60 3.88 -7.55 -8.76
N SER A 61 3.19 -8.34 -7.94
CA SER A 61 2.68 -9.68 -8.17
C SER A 61 1.67 -9.98 -7.07
N GLU A 62 1.04 -11.15 -7.09
CA GLU A 62 0.11 -11.58 -6.04
C GLU A 62 0.75 -11.68 -4.64
N TRP A 63 2.09 -11.57 -4.55
CA TRP A 63 2.87 -11.64 -3.31
C TRP A 63 3.27 -10.28 -2.75
N TYR A 64 3.31 -9.24 -3.60
CA TYR A 64 3.89 -7.95 -3.23
C TYR A 64 3.04 -6.79 -3.72
N ALA A 65 2.81 -5.83 -2.83
CA ALA A 65 2.15 -4.58 -3.15
C ALA A 65 3.16 -3.48 -3.49
N TYR A 66 2.68 -2.40 -4.08
CA TYR A 66 3.44 -1.17 -4.22
C TYR A 66 3.13 -0.21 -3.07
N ARG A 67 4.17 0.24 -2.37
CA ARG A 67 4.05 1.22 -1.28
C ARG A 67 4.93 2.42 -1.52
N LYS A 68 4.49 3.60 -1.08
CA LYS A 68 5.28 4.84 -1.07
C LYS A 68 5.24 5.42 0.33
N ALA A 69 6.38 5.85 0.84
CA ALA A 69 6.50 6.55 2.12
C ALA A 69 7.10 7.94 1.87
N ILE A 70 6.51 8.97 2.47
CA ILE A 70 6.94 10.36 2.28
C ILE A 70 6.72 11.16 3.56
N THR A 71 7.70 11.95 3.98
CA THR A 71 7.51 12.92 5.06
C THR A 71 6.85 14.18 4.50
N VAL A 72 5.63 14.48 4.93
CA VAL A 72 4.84 15.64 4.44
C VAL A 72 4.94 16.85 5.35
N ILE A 73 5.28 16.66 6.62
CA ILE A 73 5.65 17.71 7.57
C ILE A 73 6.92 17.28 8.29
N ASP A 74 7.92 18.17 8.37
CA ASP A 74 9.10 17.98 9.21
C ASP A 74 9.40 19.27 9.99
N LYS A 75 9.68 19.11 11.29
CA LYS A 75 9.95 20.24 12.20
C LYS A 75 8.86 21.32 12.14
N GLY A 76 7.60 20.89 12.07
CA GLY A 76 6.44 21.78 11.99
C GLY A 76 6.26 22.51 10.65
N LYS A 77 7.09 22.21 9.64
CA LYS A 77 6.97 22.82 8.31
C LYS A 77 6.37 21.83 7.32
N VAL A 78 5.32 22.25 6.62
CA VAL A 78 4.75 21.50 5.50
C VAL A 78 5.78 21.47 4.37
N LEU A 79 6.13 20.27 3.92
CA LEU A 79 7.13 20.04 2.88
C LEU A 79 6.50 19.84 1.50
N SER A 80 5.32 19.22 1.44
CA SER A 80 4.67 18.89 0.17
C SER A 80 3.17 18.76 0.34
N GLU A 81 2.42 19.31 -0.61
CA GLU A 81 1.10 18.75 -0.95
C GLU A 81 1.31 17.52 -1.83
N LEU A 82 0.42 16.53 -1.75
CA LEU A 82 0.57 15.31 -2.51
C LEU A 82 -0.68 15.00 -3.30
N LYS A 83 -0.52 14.70 -4.59
CA LYS A 83 -1.58 14.13 -5.43
C LYS A 83 -1.09 12.79 -5.93
N SER A 84 -1.90 11.75 -5.76
CA SER A 84 -1.59 10.43 -6.27
C SER A 84 -2.83 9.76 -6.82
N LYS A 85 -2.66 9.05 -7.92
CA LYS A 85 -3.69 8.16 -8.48
C LYS A 85 -3.53 6.76 -7.93
N TYR A 86 -4.54 5.93 -8.14
CA TYR A 86 -4.49 4.49 -7.88
C TYR A 86 -4.11 4.17 -6.44
N ILE A 87 -4.61 4.96 -5.47
CA ILE A 87 -4.36 4.70 -4.05
C ILE A 87 -5.48 3.85 -3.49
N LEU A 88 -5.12 2.65 -3.02
CA LEU A 88 -6.06 1.73 -2.38
C LEU A 88 -6.29 2.09 -0.90
N MET A 89 -5.22 2.45 -0.20
CA MET A 89 -5.24 2.86 1.20
C MET A 89 -4.08 3.81 1.48
N TYR A 90 -4.21 4.58 2.53
CA TYR A 90 -3.13 5.40 3.05
C TYR A 90 -3.11 5.39 4.57
N GLU A 91 -1.94 5.62 5.14
CA GLU A 91 -1.75 5.75 6.57
C GLU A 91 -0.98 7.04 6.86
N ILE A 92 -1.44 7.80 7.86
CA ILE A 92 -0.68 8.90 8.42
C ILE A 92 -0.02 8.46 9.73
N GLU A 93 1.25 8.78 9.89
CA GLU A 93 2.00 8.60 11.13
C GLU A 93 2.47 9.98 11.59
N VAL A 94 2.01 10.41 12.76
CA VAL A 94 2.23 11.73 13.33
C VAL A 94 3.00 11.57 14.63
N ALA A 95 4.07 12.34 14.82
CA ALA A 95 4.80 12.38 16.07
C ALA A 95 5.27 13.79 16.43
N SER A 96 5.19 14.13 17.72
CA SER A 96 5.80 15.31 18.33
C SER A 96 6.17 14.99 19.78
N LEU A 97 7.46 15.10 20.12
CA LEU A 97 7.99 14.84 21.46
C LEU A 97 7.53 15.91 22.45
N SER A 98 7.59 17.18 22.06
CA SER A 98 7.23 18.37 22.84
C SER A 98 5.78 18.33 23.31
N LYS A 99 4.95 17.57 22.60
CA LYS A 99 3.51 17.44 22.84
C LYS A 99 3.11 16.02 23.25
N ASN A 100 4.11 15.15 23.46
CA ASN A 100 3.93 13.75 23.81
C ASN A 100 2.91 13.03 22.92
N LEU A 101 2.98 13.32 21.62
CA LEU A 101 2.06 12.83 20.61
C LEU A 101 2.74 11.76 19.75
N TYR A 102 2.05 10.63 19.62
CA TYR A 102 2.28 9.64 18.59
C TYR A 102 0.93 9.08 18.15
N LEU A 103 0.66 9.13 16.85
CA LEU A 103 -0.59 8.63 16.26
C LEU A 103 -0.28 7.97 14.93
N THR A 104 -0.94 6.84 14.68
CA THR A 104 -1.04 6.21 13.36
C THR A 104 -2.51 6.08 13.01
N LYS A 105 -2.93 6.60 11.84
CA LYS A 105 -4.30 6.46 11.34
C LYS A 105 -4.27 5.87 9.95
N LEU A 106 -4.79 4.65 9.84
CA LEU A 106 -5.02 3.96 8.57
C LEU A 106 -6.40 4.36 8.02
N SER A 107 -6.48 4.62 6.73
CA SER A 107 -7.72 4.90 6.03
C SER A 107 -7.74 4.14 4.71
N ASP A 108 -8.82 3.42 4.46
CA ASP A 108 -9.06 2.81 3.17
C ASP A 108 -9.64 3.84 2.20
N ASN A 109 -9.36 3.66 0.91
CA ASN A 109 -9.94 4.45 -0.17
C ASN A 109 -10.96 3.62 -0.97
N VAL A 110 -11.48 2.54 -0.36
CA VAL A 110 -12.33 1.55 -1.03
C VAL A 110 -13.69 2.15 -1.40
N PHE A 111 -14.17 3.12 -0.62
CA PHE A 111 -15.48 3.75 -0.81
C PHE A 111 -15.48 4.91 -1.82
N TYR A 112 -14.33 5.51 -2.14
CA TYR A 112 -14.24 6.70 -3.01
C TYR A 112 -13.77 6.41 -4.44
N ARG A 113 -13.85 5.15 -4.89
CA ARG A 113 -13.32 4.61 -6.16
C ARG A 113 -13.88 5.21 -7.46
N LYS A 114 -14.67 6.29 -7.40
CA LYS A 114 -15.30 6.94 -8.57
C LYS A 114 -15.24 8.47 -8.57
N MET A 115 -14.61 9.10 -7.59
CA MET A 115 -14.52 10.56 -7.51
C MET A 115 -13.17 11.00 -6.93
N ASP A 116 -12.59 12.06 -7.51
CA ASP A 116 -11.44 12.73 -6.92
C ASP A 116 -11.74 13.12 -5.47
N TYR A 117 -10.79 12.85 -4.60
CA TYR A 117 -10.98 12.99 -3.16
C TYR A 117 -9.88 13.86 -2.57
N LYS A 118 -10.27 14.82 -1.74
CA LYS A 118 -9.33 15.70 -1.05
C LYS A 118 -9.38 15.42 0.44
N VAL A 119 -8.24 15.01 0.99
CA VAL A 119 -8.04 14.84 2.43
C VAL A 119 -7.30 16.07 2.94
N LYS A 120 -7.86 16.72 3.95
CA LYS A 120 -7.24 17.86 4.63
C LYS A 120 -6.91 17.47 6.07
N TYR A 121 -5.66 17.69 6.44
CA TYR A 121 -5.17 17.58 7.81
C TYR A 121 -4.76 18.94 8.35
N GLU A 122 -5.26 19.27 9.52
CA GLU A 122 -4.91 20.48 10.26
C GLU A 122 -4.26 20.09 11.58
N PHE A 123 -3.11 20.69 11.86
CA PHE A 123 -2.33 20.48 13.08
C PHE A 123 -2.31 21.77 13.90
N PRO A 124 -3.37 22.01 14.71
CA PRO A 124 -3.42 23.15 15.61
C PRO A 124 -2.54 22.93 16.83
N ASN A 125 -2.27 24.01 17.56
CA ASN A 125 -1.41 24.02 18.75
C ASN A 125 -1.87 23.12 19.91
N ASP A 126 -3.19 22.88 19.98
CA ASP A 126 -3.89 22.06 20.97
C ASP A 126 -4.06 20.59 20.54
N PHE A 127 -3.57 20.23 19.34
CA PHE A 127 -3.60 18.88 18.77
C PHE A 127 -4.97 18.22 18.63
N ASN A 128 -6.00 19.03 18.37
CA ASN A 128 -7.22 18.50 17.80
C ASN A 128 -6.95 18.14 16.32
N LEU A 129 -6.74 16.85 16.03
CA LEU A 129 -6.57 16.41 14.64
C LEU A 129 -7.93 16.48 13.93
N PHE A 130 -8.07 17.41 12.99
CA PHE A 130 -9.26 17.52 12.17
C PHE A 130 -9.09 16.73 10.87
N THR A 131 -9.95 15.72 10.65
CA THR A 131 -10.11 15.10 9.32
C THR A 131 -11.42 15.57 8.69
N ASN A 132 -11.32 16.44 7.69
CA ASN A 132 -12.47 17.07 7.04
C ASN A 132 -13.11 16.19 5.97
N THR A 133 -13.37 14.94 6.34
CA THR A 133 -14.05 13.98 5.47
C THR A 133 -15.49 13.75 5.94
N ASP A 134 -15.79 14.02 7.22
CA ASP A 134 -17.15 13.92 7.80
C ASP A 134 -17.36 14.82 9.05
N ASN A 135 -16.60 15.91 9.25
CA ASN A 135 -16.64 16.73 10.48
C ASN A 135 -16.41 15.95 11.80
N ASN A 136 -15.85 14.74 11.76
CA ASN A 136 -15.52 13.98 12.95
C ASN A 136 -14.26 14.55 13.61
N ILE A 137 -14.43 15.14 14.78
CA ILE A 137 -13.35 15.58 15.66
C ILE A 137 -12.93 14.37 16.49
N GLU A 138 -11.73 13.83 16.24
CA GLU A 138 -11.16 12.74 17.04
C GLU A 138 -10.14 13.30 18.02
N HIS A 139 -10.50 13.29 19.31
CA HIS A 139 -9.56 13.57 20.39
C HIS A 139 -8.71 12.32 20.65
N THR A 140 -7.39 12.43 20.48
CA THR A 140 -6.50 11.30 20.79
C THR A 140 -5.49 11.67 21.86
N THR A 141 -5.48 10.90 22.94
CA THR A 141 -4.63 11.12 24.11
C THR A 141 -3.49 10.10 24.13
N THR A 142 -2.25 10.61 24.20
CA THR A 142 -0.99 10.06 24.76
C THR A 142 -0.72 8.55 24.68
N LEU A 143 0.44 8.16 24.12
CA LEU A 143 1.01 6.81 24.34
C LEU A 143 2.49 6.81 24.71
N LYS A 144 2.78 5.94 25.69
CA LYS A 144 4.09 5.61 26.28
C LYS A 144 5.00 5.00 25.21
N ASN A 145 6.21 5.55 25.05
CA ASN A 145 7.26 5.17 24.09
C ASN A 145 7.25 6.01 22.81
N ILE A 146 7.78 7.23 22.93
CA ILE A 146 8.01 8.10 21.79
C ILE A 146 9.05 7.44 20.89
N LYS A 147 8.60 6.91 19.74
CA LYS A 147 9.50 6.44 18.69
C LYS A 147 9.98 7.65 17.91
N ASN A 148 11.29 7.75 17.72
CA ASN A 148 11.84 8.67 16.74
C ASN A 148 11.36 8.21 15.36
N VAL A 149 10.39 8.93 14.79
CA VAL A 149 9.78 8.59 13.51
C VAL A 149 10.79 8.84 12.40
N LYS A 150 10.96 7.90 11.48
CA LYS A 150 11.94 8.01 10.39
C LYS A 150 11.59 9.17 9.44
N TYR A 151 12.61 9.88 8.96
CA TYR A 151 12.46 10.86 7.88
C TYR A 151 12.56 10.19 6.51
N TYR A 152 11.62 10.51 5.61
CA TYR A 152 11.56 10.04 4.23
C TYR A 152 11.60 11.26 3.29
N ASN A 153 12.71 11.45 2.57
CA ASN A 153 12.90 12.60 1.70
C ASN A 153 11.81 12.67 0.61
N PRO A 154 11.00 13.74 0.56
CA PRO A 154 9.96 13.94 -0.47
C PRO A 154 10.48 13.88 -1.90
N GLU A 155 11.67 14.40 -2.16
CA GLU A 155 12.26 14.48 -3.50
C GLU A 155 12.64 13.10 -4.07
N LEU A 156 12.83 12.12 -3.18
CA LEU A 156 13.20 10.74 -3.54
C LEU A 156 12.02 9.77 -3.41
N ALA A 157 10.84 10.24 -3.02
CA ALA A 157 9.72 9.38 -2.69
C ALA A 157 9.04 8.80 -3.93
N CYS A 158 9.30 7.51 -4.21
CA CYS A 158 8.68 6.72 -5.27
C CYS A 158 7.98 5.47 -4.72
N PHE A 159 7.21 4.79 -5.58
CA PHE A 159 6.63 3.50 -5.23
C PHE A 159 7.68 2.39 -5.25
N GLU A 160 7.74 1.64 -4.14
CA GLU A 160 8.63 0.51 -3.96
C GLU A 160 7.83 -0.78 -3.77
N ILE A 161 8.39 -1.90 -4.21
CA ILE A 161 7.81 -3.22 -4.00
C ILE A 161 7.93 -3.60 -2.53
N SER A 162 6.81 -3.87 -1.88
CA SER A 162 6.74 -4.24 -0.47
C SER A 162 7.57 -5.48 -0.15
N GLU A 163 7.88 -5.63 1.13
CA GLU A 163 8.37 -6.90 1.66
C GLU A 163 7.21 -7.88 1.82
N ILE A 164 7.52 -9.18 1.80
CA ILE A 164 6.53 -10.20 2.13
C ILE A 164 6.25 -10.17 3.64
N THR A 165 4.98 -10.24 4.02
CA THR A 165 4.59 -10.42 5.42
C THR A 165 4.77 -11.88 5.84
N GLU A 166 4.77 -12.15 7.15
CA GLU A 166 4.80 -13.54 7.64
C GLU A 166 3.60 -14.35 7.14
N SER A 167 2.41 -13.74 7.10
CA SER A 167 1.21 -14.39 6.57
C SER A 167 1.35 -14.78 5.11
N THR A 168 1.84 -13.88 4.25
CA THR A 168 2.06 -14.17 2.83
C THR A 168 3.20 -15.19 2.63
N LEU A 169 4.24 -15.16 3.47
CA LEU A 169 5.30 -16.16 3.44
C LEU A 169 4.75 -17.56 3.79
N HIS A 170 3.88 -17.66 4.79
CA HIS A 170 3.21 -18.92 5.14
C HIS A 170 2.35 -19.44 3.97
N ILE A 171 1.64 -18.55 3.27
CA ILE A 171 0.88 -18.92 2.06
C ILE A 171 1.82 -19.46 0.98
N LEU A 172 2.93 -18.78 0.69
CA LEU A 172 3.95 -19.29 -0.24
C LEU A 172 4.49 -20.66 0.20
N GLN A 173 4.68 -20.86 1.51
CA GLN A 173 5.17 -22.13 2.05
C GLN A 173 4.16 -23.27 1.92
N SER A 174 2.86 -22.98 1.83
CA SER A 174 1.83 -23.99 1.57
C SER A 174 1.71 -24.41 0.10
N LYS A 175 2.39 -23.72 -0.82
CA LYS A 175 2.33 -24.01 -2.26
C LYS A 175 3.30 -25.12 -2.64
N SER A 176 2.86 -25.99 -3.53
CA SER A 176 3.70 -27.00 -4.17
C SER A 176 4.74 -26.35 -5.08
N PHE A 177 5.83 -27.08 -5.37
CA PHE A 177 6.85 -26.62 -6.32
C PHE A 177 6.24 -26.27 -7.70
N ASP A 178 5.27 -27.05 -8.18
CA ASP A 178 4.61 -26.81 -9.46
C ASP A 178 3.77 -25.53 -9.46
N GLU A 179 3.01 -25.27 -8.38
CA GLU A 179 2.28 -24.00 -8.22
C GLU A 179 3.23 -22.81 -8.18
N LEU A 180 4.33 -22.91 -7.43
CA LEU A 180 5.32 -21.84 -7.30
C LEU A 180 6.03 -21.52 -8.63
N LYS A 181 6.21 -22.52 -9.51
CA LYS A 181 6.72 -22.28 -10.87
C LYS A 181 5.75 -21.47 -11.71
N ALA A 182 4.44 -21.67 -11.55
CA ALA A 182 3.40 -21.00 -12.33
C ALA A 182 3.02 -19.61 -11.77
N ALA A 183 3.21 -19.38 -10.47
CA ALA A 183 2.92 -18.12 -9.78
C ALA A 183 3.59 -16.88 -10.40
N GLY A 184 3.09 -15.69 -10.12
CA GLY A 184 3.78 -14.43 -10.44
C GLY A 184 5.12 -14.31 -9.72
N LYS A 185 5.90 -13.28 -10.08
CA LYS A 185 7.31 -13.18 -9.67
C LYS A 185 7.48 -13.18 -8.15
N ILE A 186 8.39 -14.02 -7.66
CA ILE A 186 8.85 -14.08 -6.25
C ILE A 186 10.28 -13.55 -6.16
N LYS A 187 10.58 -12.70 -5.17
CA LYS A 187 11.95 -12.21 -4.91
C LYS A 187 12.86 -13.37 -4.51
N ALA A 188 14.11 -13.33 -4.97
CA ALA A 188 15.09 -14.38 -4.68
C ALA A 188 15.25 -14.66 -3.19
N LYS A 189 15.33 -13.61 -2.36
CA LYS A 189 15.44 -13.74 -0.90
C LYS A 189 14.28 -14.47 -0.25
N ASP A 190 13.07 -14.40 -0.82
CA ASP A 190 11.89 -15.03 -0.25
C ASP A 190 11.78 -16.49 -0.71
N ILE A 191 12.26 -16.82 -1.92
CA ILE A 191 12.44 -18.22 -2.36
C ILE A 191 13.36 -18.99 -1.39
N LEU A 192 14.42 -18.34 -0.90
CA LEU A 192 15.35 -18.98 0.04
C LEU A 192 14.69 -19.34 1.39
N LYS A 193 13.62 -18.63 1.79
CA LYS A 193 12.85 -18.87 3.02
C LYS A 193 11.83 -20.01 2.90
N LEU A 194 11.67 -20.63 1.72
CA LEU A 194 10.70 -21.71 1.50
C LEU A 194 11.23 -23.05 2.06
N ASN A 195 11.05 -23.27 3.35
CA ASN A 195 11.64 -24.41 4.08
C ASN A 195 11.10 -25.78 3.65
N GLN A 196 9.95 -25.80 2.99
CA GLN A 196 9.36 -27.03 2.43
C GLN A 196 10.03 -27.50 1.14
N LEU A 197 10.86 -26.67 0.49
CA LEU A 197 11.55 -27.00 -0.74
C LEU A 197 13.00 -27.45 -0.47
N THR A 198 13.45 -28.42 -1.24
CA THR A 198 14.86 -28.82 -1.30
C THR A 198 15.73 -27.71 -1.90
N ASN A 199 17.05 -27.77 -1.69
CA ASN A 199 17.99 -26.81 -2.27
C ASN A 199 17.99 -26.83 -3.80
N ASP A 200 17.81 -28.01 -4.41
CA ASP A 200 17.73 -28.16 -5.86
C ASP A 200 16.46 -27.49 -6.42
N GLU A 201 15.33 -27.68 -5.73
CA GLU A 201 14.07 -26.99 -6.09
C GLU A 201 14.20 -25.49 -5.95
N LYS A 202 14.77 -24.97 -4.84
CA LYS A 202 15.03 -23.54 -4.67
C LYS A 202 15.89 -22.99 -5.80
N THR A 203 16.96 -23.69 -6.17
CA THR A 203 17.85 -23.30 -7.27
C THR A 203 17.13 -23.24 -8.61
N ARG A 204 16.28 -24.22 -8.90
CA ARG A 204 15.45 -24.23 -10.12
C ARG A 204 14.41 -23.11 -10.11
N LEU A 205 13.78 -22.86 -8.96
CA LEU A 205 12.79 -21.81 -8.79
C LEU A 205 13.42 -20.43 -8.99
N LEU A 206 14.61 -20.18 -8.43
CA LEU A 206 15.39 -18.96 -8.66
C LEU A 206 15.64 -18.72 -10.16
N LYS A 207 16.09 -19.74 -10.90
CA LYS A 207 16.31 -19.63 -12.34
C LYS A 207 15.03 -19.23 -13.09
N ILE A 208 13.89 -19.81 -12.73
CA ILE A 208 12.59 -19.52 -13.35
C ILE A 208 12.15 -18.08 -13.03
N HIS A 209 12.20 -17.67 -11.76
CA HIS A 209 11.71 -16.36 -11.32
C HIS A 209 12.63 -15.20 -11.69
N ASN A 210 13.92 -15.46 -11.94
CA ASN A 210 14.83 -14.47 -12.50
C ASN A 210 14.45 -14.05 -13.93
N LEU A 211 13.78 -14.91 -14.69
CA LEU A 211 13.28 -14.60 -16.04
C LEU A 211 11.94 -13.84 -16.01
N LYS A 212 11.20 -13.92 -14.90
CA LYS A 212 9.95 -13.17 -14.71
C LYS A 212 10.24 -11.71 -14.43
N LYS A 213 9.25 -10.85 -14.69
CA LYS A 213 9.28 -9.42 -14.31
C LYS A 213 8.19 -9.16 -13.28
N PHE A 214 8.42 -8.15 -12.45
CA PHE A 214 7.34 -7.59 -11.66
C PHE A 214 6.46 -6.75 -12.58
N ASP A 215 5.16 -6.76 -12.33
CA ASP A 215 4.24 -5.83 -12.96
C ASP A 215 4.60 -4.41 -12.52
N LYS A 216 4.37 -3.42 -13.38
CA LYS A 216 4.73 -2.02 -13.07
C LYS A 216 3.66 -1.39 -12.17
N PRO A 217 4.03 -0.42 -11.30
CA PRO A 217 3.02 0.36 -10.61
C PRO A 217 2.21 1.17 -11.65
N LEU A 218 0.94 1.44 -11.32
CA LEU A 218 0.13 2.41 -12.06
C LEU A 218 0.50 3.83 -11.59
N GLU A 219 0.70 4.75 -12.52
CA GLU A 219 1.04 6.17 -12.29
C GLU A 219 0.06 7.12 -13.02
#